data_AF-A0A9P3B052-F1
#
_entry.id   AF-A0A9P3B052-F1
#
_cell.length_a   1.000
_cell.length_b   1.000
_cell.length_c   1.000
_cell.angle_alpha   90.00
_cell.angle_beta   90.00
_cell.angle_gamma   90.00
#
_symmetry.space_group_name_H-M   'P 1'
#
loop_
_entity.id
_entity.type
_entity.pdbx_description
1 polymer ?
#
loop_
_entity_poly.entity_id
_entity_poly.type
_entity_poly.pdbx_seq_one_letter_code
_entity_poly.pdbx_strand_id
1 'polypeptide(L)'
;MRYWLLFPVLSLLPVFALAQESGEAAPAAAQAGAETPAPAPEATPAATPPAPPTPAANWRDTTGYLYPAIATTVAAAQNMAYAMQLRDYCANPKVPDDFVRARLDRFARITGREETCQSLLDY
;
A
#
# COMPACT_ATOMS: atom_id res chain seq x y z
N MET A 1 -13.78 32.04 43.61
CA MET A 1 -15.02 31.24 43.60
C MET A 1 -15.20 30.71 42.18
N ARG A 2 -14.89 29.43 41.91
CA ARG A 2 -15.83 28.28 41.97
C ARG A 2 -16.72 28.31 40.71
N TYR A 3 -16.46 27.52 39.66
CA TYR A 3 -16.56 26.06 39.63
C TYR A 3 -15.59 25.41 38.63
N TRP A 4 -14.59 24.71 39.16
CA TRP A 4 -14.14 23.41 38.64
C TRP A 4 -15.17 22.34 39.03
N LEU A 5 -15.12 21.19 38.35
CA LEU A 5 -15.87 19.93 38.58
C LEU A 5 -17.22 19.83 37.86
N LEU A 6 -17.25 19.04 36.79
CA LEU A 6 -18.01 17.78 36.75
C LEU A 6 -17.59 16.96 35.52
N PHE A 7 -16.52 16.19 35.74
CA PHE A 7 -16.26 14.90 35.10
C PHE A 7 -17.32 13.91 35.62
N PRO A 8 -17.93 13.11 34.75
CA PRO A 8 -18.02 11.67 34.98
C PRO A 8 -17.42 10.96 33.77
N VAL A 9 -16.19 10.44 33.87
CA VAL A 9 -15.88 9.01 34.02
C VAL A 9 -17.08 8.07 33.87
N LEU A 10 -16.85 7.05 33.03
CA LEU A 10 -17.44 5.70 33.02
C LEU A 10 -18.59 5.41 32.04
N SER A 11 -18.25 4.74 30.94
CA SER A 11 -18.94 3.57 30.32
C SER A 11 -18.18 3.20 29.03
N LEU A 12 -17.15 2.34 29.07
CA LEU A 12 -17.24 0.90 28.74
C LEU A 12 -18.00 0.57 27.43
N LEU A 13 -17.21 0.20 26.41
CA LEU A 13 -17.49 -0.58 25.17
C LEU A 13 -18.48 -1.74 25.37
N PRO A 14 -19.14 -2.35 24.33
CA PRO A 14 -18.62 -2.69 22.98
C PRO A 14 -19.65 -2.42 21.85
N VAL A 15 -19.47 -2.67 20.54
CA VAL A 15 -19.34 -3.96 19.83
C VAL A 15 -19.05 -3.64 18.36
N PHE A 16 -17.96 -4.19 17.84
CA PHE A 16 -17.72 -4.40 16.42
C PHE A 16 -18.77 -5.39 15.89
N ALA A 17 -19.61 -4.97 14.95
CA ALA A 17 -20.44 -5.88 14.16
C ALA A 17 -20.75 -5.27 12.79
N LEU A 18 -19.74 -5.19 11.92
CA LEU A 18 -19.99 -5.23 10.48
C LEU A 18 -19.76 -6.67 10.04
N ALA A 19 -20.87 -7.31 9.69
CA ALA A 19 -20.95 -8.65 9.17
C ALA A 19 -20.03 -8.83 7.95
N GLN A 20 -19.12 -9.81 8.04
CA GLN A 20 -18.56 -10.43 6.85
C GLN A 20 -19.53 -11.52 6.41
N GLU A 21 -20.19 -11.31 5.27
CA GLU A 21 -20.82 -12.40 4.51
C GLU A 21 -19.75 -13.41 4.14
N SER A 22 -19.75 -14.52 4.87
CA SER A 22 -18.96 -15.70 4.59
C SER A 22 -19.77 -16.57 3.64
N GLY A 23 -19.28 -16.76 2.42
CA GLY A 23 -19.88 -17.63 1.43
C GLY A 23 -20.02 -19.05 1.97
N GLU A 24 -21.27 -19.52 2.00
CA GLU A 24 -21.66 -20.89 2.33
C GLU A 24 -21.20 -21.83 1.21
N ALA A 25 -20.06 -22.50 1.40
CA ALA A 25 -19.67 -23.66 0.60
C ALA A 25 -20.18 -24.92 1.30
N ALA A 26 -21.30 -25.46 0.82
CA ALA A 26 -21.86 -26.72 1.26
C ALA A 26 -20.89 -27.90 0.96
N PRO A 27 -20.65 -28.84 1.91
CA PRO A 27 -19.90 -30.05 1.59
C PRO A 27 -20.82 -31.06 0.91
N ALA A 28 -20.53 -31.33 -0.37
CA ALA A 28 -21.10 -32.44 -1.12
C ALA A 28 -20.58 -33.78 -0.58
N ALA A 29 -21.54 -34.62 -0.20
CA ALA A 29 -21.55 -36.08 -0.17
C ALA A 29 -20.22 -36.84 -0.10
N ALA A 30 -20.05 -37.56 1.02
CA ALA A 30 -19.15 -38.68 1.19
C ALA A 30 -19.29 -39.70 0.04
N GLN A 31 -18.16 -40.01 -0.61
CA GLN A 31 -18.01 -41.21 -1.43
C GLN A 31 -17.09 -42.17 -0.68
N ALA A 32 -17.67 -43.27 -0.21
CA ALA A 32 -16.95 -44.42 0.30
C ALA A 32 -16.30 -45.14 -0.89
N GLY A 33 -14.99 -44.98 -1.04
CA GLY A 33 -14.15 -45.80 -1.91
C GLY A 33 -13.37 -46.80 -1.05
N ALA A 34 -13.51 -48.09 -1.35
CA ALA A 34 -12.78 -49.16 -0.70
C ALA A 34 -11.28 -49.06 -1.00
N GLU A 35 -10.46 -48.87 0.03
CA GLU A 35 -9.00 -48.77 -0.10
C GLU A 35 -8.35 -50.17 0.00
N THR A 36 -7.73 -50.59 -1.09
CA THR A 36 -6.78 -51.72 -1.12
C THR A 36 -5.46 -51.24 -0.51
N PRO A 37 -4.74 -52.02 0.33
CA PRO A 37 -3.52 -51.53 0.96
C PRO A 37 -2.44 -51.26 -0.09
N ALA A 38 -2.11 -49.98 -0.29
CA ALA A 38 -0.96 -49.54 -1.08
C ALA A 38 0.34 -49.76 -0.28
N PRO A 39 1.46 -50.11 -0.93
CA PRO A 39 2.75 -50.24 -0.25
C PRO A 39 3.19 -48.91 0.35
N ALA A 40 3.81 -48.99 1.54
CA ALA A 40 4.22 -47.85 2.34
C ALA A 40 5.14 -46.88 1.55
N PRO A 41 4.90 -45.56 1.62
CA PRO A 41 5.76 -44.59 0.97
C PRO A 41 7.13 -44.56 1.65
N GLU A 42 8.18 -44.72 0.84
CA GLU A 42 9.56 -44.49 1.24
C GLU A 42 9.70 -43.03 1.68
N ALA A 43 10.32 -42.82 2.84
CA ALA A 43 10.46 -41.50 3.44
C ALA A 43 11.36 -40.62 2.58
N THR A 44 10.76 -39.74 1.78
CA THR A 44 11.47 -38.66 1.10
C THR A 44 12.16 -37.81 2.17
N PRO A 45 13.47 -37.53 2.05
CA PRO A 45 14.15 -36.64 2.99
C PRO A 45 13.43 -35.31 3.04
N ALA A 46 13.02 -34.90 4.24
CA ALA A 46 12.40 -33.61 4.45
C ALA A 46 13.38 -32.52 3.98
N ALA A 47 13.00 -31.82 2.91
CA ALA A 47 13.75 -30.65 2.46
C ALA A 47 13.80 -29.65 3.62
N THR A 48 15.01 -29.32 4.04
CA THR A 48 15.22 -28.27 5.04
C THR A 48 14.56 -26.98 4.52
N PRO A 49 13.66 -26.36 5.30
CA PRO A 49 13.08 -25.08 4.92
C PRO A 49 14.20 -24.09 4.62
N PRO A 50 14.15 -23.36 3.50
CA PRO A 50 15.18 -22.36 3.20
C PRO A 50 15.25 -21.38 4.37
N ALA A 51 16.48 -21.09 4.80
CA ALA A 51 16.71 -20.10 5.85
C ALA A 51 16.01 -18.78 5.47
N PRO A 52 15.40 -18.07 6.44
CA PRO A 52 14.76 -16.79 6.16
C PRO A 52 15.78 -15.84 5.51
N PRO A 53 15.37 -15.07 4.49
CA PRO A 53 16.27 -14.18 3.79
C PRO A 53 16.87 -13.17 4.78
N THR A 54 18.19 -13.03 4.75
CA THR A 54 18.89 -11.99 5.50
C THR A 54 18.41 -10.62 4.98
N PRO A 55 18.10 -9.63 5.84
CA PRO A 55 17.69 -8.32 5.37
C PRO A 55 18.70 -7.76 4.39
N ALA A 56 18.23 -7.35 3.20
CA ALA A 56 19.10 -6.84 2.16
C ALA A 56 19.92 -5.66 2.70
N ALA A 57 21.23 -5.62 2.40
CA ALA A 57 22.13 -4.55 2.81
C ALA A 57 21.63 -3.16 2.36
N ASN A 58 20.88 -3.13 1.25
CA ASN A 58 20.11 -1.98 0.84
C ASN A 58 18.62 -2.25 1.10
N TRP A 59 18.03 -1.58 2.09
CA TRP A 59 16.62 -1.71 2.43
C TRP A 59 15.64 -1.30 1.31
N ARG A 60 16.13 -0.63 0.26
CA ARG A 60 15.37 -0.27 -0.95
C ARG A 60 15.65 -1.18 -2.15
N ASP A 61 16.40 -2.26 -1.98
CA ASP A 61 16.66 -3.18 -3.08
C ASP A 61 15.35 -3.87 -3.52
N THR A 62 14.90 -3.53 -4.73
CA THR A 62 13.72 -4.10 -5.37
C THR A 62 14.07 -4.94 -6.60
N THR A 63 15.33 -5.40 -6.73
CA THR A 63 15.82 -6.15 -7.90
C THR A 63 14.97 -7.40 -8.22
N GLY A 64 14.25 -7.97 -7.24
CA GLY A 64 13.31 -9.09 -7.44
C GLY A 64 11.89 -8.70 -7.89
N TYR A 65 11.61 -7.43 -8.17
CA TYR A 65 10.27 -6.99 -8.54
C TYR A 65 9.91 -7.41 -9.98
N LEU A 66 8.91 -8.28 -10.11
CA LEU A 66 8.57 -8.96 -11.36
C LEU A 66 7.90 -8.07 -12.43
N TYR A 67 7.41 -6.88 -12.06
CA TYR A 67 6.55 -6.06 -12.93
C TYR A 67 7.06 -4.63 -13.16
N PRO A 68 8.30 -4.42 -13.62
CA PRO A 68 8.90 -3.09 -13.72
C PRO A 68 8.09 -2.11 -14.60
N ALA A 69 7.39 -2.61 -15.62
CA ALA A 69 6.49 -1.81 -16.45
C ALA A 69 5.32 -1.23 -15.64
N ILE A 70 4.70 -2.02 -14.76
CA ILE A 70 3.60 -1.56 -13.90
C ILE A 70 4.10 -0.49 -12.93
N ALA A 71 5.26 -0.70 -12.30
CA ALA A 71 5.86 0.30 -11.41
C ALA A 71 6.10 1.64 -12.13
N THR A 72 6.57 1.60 -13.37
CA THR A 72 6.79 2.80 -14.18
C THR A 72 5.48 3.53 -14.47
N THR A 73 4.45 2.81 -14.89
CA THR A 73 3.12 3.40 -15.16
C THR A 73 2.50 3.99 -13.90
N VAL A 74 2.59 3.30 -12.76
CA VAL A 74 2.08 3.79 -11.48
C VAL A 74 2.83 5.05 -11.04
N ALA A 75 4.15 5.06 -11.17
CA ALA A 75 4.95 6.25 -10.87
C ALA A 75 4.56 7.43 -11.78
N ALA A 76 4.35 7.19 -13.07
CA ALA A 76 3.88 8.21 -14.00
C ALA A 76 2.50 8.76 -13.59
N ALA A 77 1.54 7.90 -13.23
CA ALA A 77 0.21 8.31 -12.78
C ALA A 77 0.25 9.14 -11.48
N GLN A 78 1.08 8.73 -10.51
CA GLN A 78 1.27 9.48 -9.27
C GLN A 78 1.91 10.85 -9.52
N ASN A 79 2.91 10.91 -10.41
CA ASN A 79 3.58 12.15 -10.79
C ASN A 79 2.65 13.08 -11.57
N MET A 80 1.76 12.54 -12.42
CA MET A 80 0.73 13.32 -13.12
C MET A 80 -0.22 14.00 -12.13
N ALA A 81 -0.72 13.26 -11.13
CA ALA A 81 -1.57 13.85 -10.09
C ALA A 81 -0.84 14.96 -9.31
N TYR A 82 0.45 14.78 -9.02
CA TYR A 82 1.25 15.81 -8.36
C TYR A 82 1.43 17.04 -9.27
N ALA A 83 1.69 16.85 -10.57
CA ALA A 83 1.80 17.94 -11.54
C ALA A 83 0.49 18.74 -11.65
N MET A 84 -0.68 18.08 -11.66
CA MET A 84 -1.98 18.75 -11.62
C MET A 84 -2.14 19.65 -10.39
N GLN A 85 -1.75 19.16 -9.22
CA GLN A 85 -1.81 19.95 -8.00
C GLN A 85 -0.86 21.16 -8.03
N LEU A 86 0.33 21.02 -8.64
CA LEU A 86 1.25 22.13 -8.83
C LEU A 86 0.69 23.19 -9.79
N ARG A 87 0.00 22.75 -10.85
CA ARG A 87 -0.70 23.64 -11.78
C ARG A 87 -1.72 24.50 -11.06
N ASP A 88 -2.50 23.91 -10.16
CA ASP A 88 -3.50 24.65 -9.37
C ASP A 88 -2.86 25.68 -8.45
N TYR A 89 -1.69 25.38 -7.86
CA TYR A 89 -0.94 26.36 -7.09
C TYR A 89 -0.40 27.50 -7.94
N CYS A 90 0.14 27.20 -9.13
CA CYS A 90 0.62 28.20 -10.08
C CYS A 90 -0.51 29.13 -10.56
N ALA A 91 -1.74 28.62 -10.69
CA ALA A 91 -2.90 29.40 -11.10
C ALA A 91 -3.51 30.27 -9.98
N ASN A 92 -3.13 30.04 -8.72
CA ASN A 92 -3.74 30.70 -7.57
C ASN A 92 -2.85 31.85 -7.03
N PRO A 93 -3.20 33.13 -7.26
CA PRO A 93 -2.40 34.27 -6.82
C PRO A 93 -2.35 34.45 -5.29
N LYS A 94 -3.18 33.73 -4.53
CA LYS A 94 -3.12 33.72 -3.07
C LYS A 94 -2.01 32.82 -2.53
N VAL A 95 -1.45 31.94 -3.36
CA VAL A 95 -0.35 31.06 -2.97
C VAL A 95 0.96 31.81 -3.19
N PRO A 96 1.82 31.95 -2.16
CA PRO A 96 3.10 32.64 -2.29
C PRO A 96 4.05 31.96 -3.29
N ASP A 97 4.78 32.77 -4.06
CA ASP A 97 5.71 32.25 -5.07
C ASP A 97 6.82 31.35 -4.49
N ASP A 98 7.33 31.66 -3.31
CA ASP A 98 8.37 30.89 -2.63
C ASP A 98 7.87 29.48 -2.28
N PHE A 99 6.60 29.37 -1.86
CA PHE A 99 5.94 28.08 -1.68
C PHE A 99 5.89 27.30 -3.00
N VAL A 100 5.48 27.94 -4.11
CA VAL A 100 5.39 27.27 -5.41
C VAL A 100 6.77 26.78 -5.88
N ARG A 101 7.81 27.64 -5.79
CA ARG A 101 9.19 27.28 -6.13
C ARG A 101 9.68 26.07 -5.33
N ALA A 102 9.47 26.06 -4.01
CA ALA A 102 9.87 24.94 -3.17
C ALA A 102 9.16 23.61 -3.54
N ARG A 103 7.92 23.70 -4.06
CA ARG A 103 7.17 22.53 -4.52
C ARG A 103 7.62 22.04 -5.89
N LEU A 104 7.97 22.93 -6.80
CA LEU A 104 8.62 22.59 -8.08
C LEU A 104 9.98 21.93 -7.85
N ASP A 105 10.81 22.48 -6.95
CA ASP A 105 12.11 21.87 -6.61
C ASP A 105 11.94 20.47 -6.01
N ARG A 106 10.90 20.28 -5.20
CA ARG A 106 10.58 18.95 -4.65
C ARG A 106 10.13 18.00 -5.75
N PHE A 107 9.30 18.45 -6.69
CA PHE A 107 8.89 17.66 -7.85
C PHE A 107 10.11 17.22 -8.67
N ALA A 108 11.05 18.13 -8.94
CA ALA A 108 12.29 17.81 -9.64
C ALA A 108 13.12 16.76 -8.91
N ARG A 109 13.26 16.85 -7.59
CA ARG A 109 13.99 15.83 -6.80
C ARG A 109 13.34 14.45 -6.79
N ILE A 110 12.01 14.38 -6.88
CA ILE A 110 11.28 13.09 -6.86
C ILE A 110 11.25 12.46 -8.24
N THR A 111 11.03 13.27 -9.28
CA THR A 111 10.73 12.80 -10.64
C THR A 111 11.92 12.87 -11.58
N GLY A 112 12.96 13.62 -11.24
CA GLY A 112 14.08 13.95 -12.12
C GLY A 112 13.75 14.94 -13.22
N ARG A 113 12.55 15.55 -13.21
CA ARG A 113 12.08 16.49 -14.23
C ARG A 113 12.01 17.91 -13.69
N GLU A 114 12.68 18.83 -14.37
CA GLU A 114 12.52 20.26 -14.08
C GLU A 114 11.26 20.79 -14.75
N GLU A 115 10.40 21.40 -13.95
CA GLU A 115 9.12 21.96 -14.39
C GLU A 115 9.02 23.42 -13.95
N THR A 116 8.25 24.18 -14.72
CA THR A 116 7.88 25.57 -14.44
C THR A 116 6.36 25.68 -14.38
N CYS A 117 5.83 26.78 -13.84
CA CYS A 117 4.39 27.03 -13.91
C CYS A 117 3.86 27.04 -15.35
N GLN A 118 4.70 27.38 -16.33
CA GLN A 118 4.32 27.37 -17.74
C GLN A 118 4.25 25.94 -18.30
N SER A 119 5.26 25.11 -18.05
CA SER A 119 5.28 23.73 -18.57
C SER A 119 4.20 22.83 -17.95
N LEU A 120 3.71 23.20 -16.77
CA LEU A 120 2.58 22.52 -16.12
C LEU A 120 1.22 22.79 -16.76
N LEU A 121 1.11 23.77 -17.68
CA LEU A 121 -0.15 24.05 -18.37
C LEU A 121 -0.54 22.96 -19.39
N ASP A 122 0.44 22.21 -19.89
CA ASP A 122 0.26 21.20 -20.95
C ASP A 122 -0.02 19.78 -20.42
N TYR A 123 -0.12 19.61 -19.10
CA TYR A 123 -0.48 18.35 -18.46
C TYR A 123 -2.00 18.15 -18.36
#